data_AF-A0A916DBE7-F1
#
_entry.id   AF-A0A916DBE7-F1
#
_cell.length_a   1.000
_cell.length_b   1.000
_cell.length_c   1.000
_cell.angle_alpha   90.00
_cell.angle_beta   90.00
_cell.angle_gamma   90.00
#
_symmetry.space_group_name_H-M   'P 1'
#
loop_
_entity.id
_entity.type
_entity.pdbx_description
1 polymer ?
#
loop_
_entity_poly.entity_id
_entity_poly.type
_entity_poly.pdbx_seq_one_letter_code
_entity_poly.pdbx_strand_id
1 'polypeptide(L)' 'MRREAAAERLPVPQKTEKSPRERALRLLGRREYARAELDQRLRAWGVSPQVAAALLAEFEAAGYLSDARY' A
#
# COMPACT_ATOMS: atom_id res chain seq x y z
N MET A 1 6.70 -14.86 -35.69
CA MET A 1 7.08 -15.57 -34.44
C MET A 1 7.01 -14.58 -33.30
N ARG A 2 6.24 -14.89 -32.26
CA ARG A 2 6.00 -14.07 -31.08
C ARG A 2 7.15 -14.21 -30.10
N ARG A 3 7.62 -13.09 -29.55
CA ARG A 3 8.04 -12.82 -28.15
C ARG A 3 8.99 -11.63 -28.16
N GLU A 4 8.43 -10.44 -28.38
CA GLU A 4 9.02 -9.24 -27.81
C GLU A 4 8.81 -9.36 -26.30
N ALA A 5 9.87 -9.74 -25.59
CA ALA A 5 9.94 -9.63 -24.15
C ALA A 5 10.01 -8.14 -23.79
N ALA A 6 8.89 -7.44 -24.00
CA ALA A 6 8.67 -6.13 -23.43
C ALA A 6 8.60 -6.34 -21.92
N ALA A 7 9.73 -6.03 -21.26
CA ALA A 7 9.78 -5.83 -19.83
C ALA A 7 8.54 -5.02 -19.45
N GLU A 8 7.64 -5.69 -18.75
CA GLU A 8 6.39 -5.15 -18.23
C GLU A 8 6.79 -4.04 -17.26
N ARG A 9 6.91 -2.82 -17.82
CA ARG A 9 7.12 -1.59 -17.05
C ARG A 9 5.91 -1.50 -16.15
N LEU A 10 6.10 -1.98 -14.93
CA LEU A 10 5.21 -1.74 -13.80
C LEU A 10 4.84 -0.25 -13.89
N PRO A 11 3.55 0.10 -13.97
CA PRO A 11 3.15 1.49 -14.08
C PRO A 11 3.78 2.27 -12.94
N VAL A 12 4.71 3.16 -13.28
CA VAL A 12 5.33 4.07 -12.31
C VAL A 12 4.20 4.92 -11.74
N PRO A 13 3.93 4.88 -10.42
CA PRO A 13 2.82 5.62 -9.85
C PRO A 13 3.06 7.12 -10.09
N GLN A 14 2.12 7.74 -10.79
CA GLN A 14 2.17 9.14 -11.21
C GLN A 14 2.21 10.05 -9.97
N LYS A 15 3.26 10.86 -9.88
CA LYS A 15 3.71 11.62 -8.71
C LYS A 15 2.92 12.91 -8.45
N THR A 16 1.62 12.93 -8.78
CA THR A 16 0.76 14.15 -8.69
C THR A 16 -0.51 13.94 -7.87
N GLU A 17 -0.95 12.70 -7.70
CA GLU A 17 -1.91 12.30 -6.66
C GLU A 17 -1.10 11.84 -5.44
N LYS A 18 -1.45 12.28 -4.21
CA LYS A 18 -0.75 11.83 -2.99
C LYS A 18 -0.70 10.30 -3.01
N SER A 19 0.51 9.75 -2.99
CA SER A 19 0.68 8.30 -3.16
C SER A 19 -0.15 7.56 -2.10
N PRO A 20 -0.71 6.37 -2.41
CA PRO A 20 -1.44 5.58 -1.42
C PRO A 20 -0.66 5.40 -0.11
N ARG A 21 0.68 5.32 -0.21
CA ARG A 21 1.61 5.29 0.91
C ARG A 21 1.53 6.55 1.78
N GLU A 22 1.68 7.74 1.20
CA GLU A 22 1.60 9.00 1.97
C GLU A 22 0.23 9.20 2.60
N ARG A 23 -0.84 8.82 1.90
CA ARG A 23 -2.20 8.89 2.43
C ARG A 23 -2.37 7.95 3.63
N ALA A 24 -1.83 6.73 3.56
CA ALA A 24 -1.85 5.76 4.65
C ALA A 24 -1.01 6.23 5.86
N LEU A 25 0.19 6.77 5.65
CA LEU A 25 1.02 7.33 6.73
C LEU A 25 0.32 8.45 7.49
N ARG A 26 -0.44 9.32 6.79
CA ARG A 26 -1.25 10.35 7.46
C ARG A 26 -2.38 9.77 8.32
N LEU A 27 -2.92 8.60 7.95
CA LEU A 27 -3.89 7.91 8.81
C LEU A 27 -3.19 7.38 10.04
N LEU A 28 -2.09 6.63 9.87
CA LEU A 28 -1.32 6.02 10.96
C LEU A 28 -0.79 7.06 11.97
N GLY A 29 -0.50 8.28 11.53
CA GLY A 29 -0.12 9.38 12.43
C GLY A 29 -1.26 9.96 13.27
N ARG A 30 -2.53 9.62 13.01
CA ARG A 30 -3.69 10.14 13.76
C ARG A 30 -4.16 9.23 14.88
N ARG A 31 -4.03 7.92 14.68
CA ARG A 31 -4.39 6.86 15.63
C ARG A 31 -3.79 5.56 15.15
N GLU A 32 -3.83 4.55 16.01
CA GLU A 32 -3.52 3.18 15.61
C GLU A 32 -4.62 2.61 14.71
N TYR A 33 -4.21 1.83 13.70
CA TYR A 33 -5.09 1.10 12.81
C TYR A 33 -4.72 -0.37 12.86
N ALA A 34 -5.73 -1.24 12.88
CA ALA A 34 -5.52 -2.66 12.62
C ALA A 34 -5.15 -2.87 11.15
N ARG A 35 -4.35 -3.91 10.85
CA ARG A 35 -3.96 -4.28 9.48
C ARG A 35 -5.17 -4.40 8.55
N ALA A 36 -6.23 -5.08 9.01
CA ALA A 36 -7.45 -5.28 8.25
C ALA A 36 -8.20 -3.96 7.96
N GLU A 37 -8.23 -3.01 8.91
CA GLU A 37 -8.87 -1.71 8.69
C GLU A 37 -8.10 -0.92 7.62
N LEU A 38 -6.77 -0.94 7.67
CA LEU A 38 -5.97 -0.23 6.68
C LEU A 38 -6.04 -0.90 5.29
N ASP A 39 -6.09 -2.22 5.22
CA ASP A 39 -6.32 -2.96 3.97
C ASP A 39 -7.64 -2.56 3.31
N GLN A 40 -8.74 -2.54 4.07
CA GLN A 40 -10.05 -2.15 3.56
C GLN A 40 -10.03 -0.72 3.01
N ARG A 41 -9.33 0.21 3.68
CA ARG A 41 -9.20 1.60 3.23
C ARG A 41 -8.36 1.71 1.95
N LEU A 42 -7.25 0.97 1.86
CA LEU A 42 -6.41 0.95 0.66
C LEU A 42 -7.21 0.46 -0.55
N ARG A 43 -7.98 -0.63 -0.39
CA ARG A 43 -8.88 -1.14 -1.44
C ARG A 43 -9.96 -0.12 -1.82
N ALA A 44 -10.54 0.58 -0.85
CA ALA A 44 -11.50 1.65 -1.09
C ALA A 44 -10.91 2.85 -1.86
N TRP A 45 -9.58 3.01 -1.88
CA TRP A 45 -8.88 4.00 -2.70
C TRP A 45 -8.52 3.48 -4.10
N GLY A 46 -8.96 2.27 -4.46
CA GLY A 46 -8.62 1.63 -5.73
C GLY A 46 -7.20 1.06 -5.78
N VAL A 47 -6.54 0.89 -4.63
CA VAL A 47 -5.22 0.24 -4.58
C VAL A 47 -5.40 -1.25 -4.85
N SER A 48 -4.58 -1.81 -5.75
CA SER A 48 -4.63 -3.24 -6.05
C SER A 48 -4.28 -4.07 -4.79
N PRO A 49 -4.85 -5.28 -4.64
CA PRO A 49 -4.58 -6.12 -3.48
C PRO A 49 -3.08 -6.40 -3.28
N GLN A 50 -2.31 -6.54 -4.36
CA GLN A 50 -0.87 -6.78 -4.32
C GLN A 50 -0.11 -5.58 -3.77
N VAL A 51 -0.46 -4.36 -4.22
CA VAL A 51 0.16 -3.12 -3.73
C VAL A 51 -0.24 -2.83 -2.29
N ALA A 52 -1.50 -3.11 -1.92
CA ALA A 52 -1.98 -2.97 -0.55
C ALA A 52 -1.21 -3.90 0.40
N ALA A 53 -1.06 -5.18 0.04
CA ALA A 53 -0.32 -6.15 0.83
C ALA A 53 1.16 -5.75 1.02
N ALA A 54 1.82 -5.25 -0.02
CA ALA A 54 3.18 -4.75 0.07
C ALA A 54 3.31 -3.56 1.03
N LEU A 55 2.42 -2.57 0.92
CA LEU A 55 2.41 -1.40 1.81
C LEU A 55 2.16 -1.78 3.27
N LEU A 56 1.23 -2.71 3.53
CA LEU A 56 0.95 -3.20 4.88
C LEU A 56 2.18 -3.88 5.50
N ALA A 57 2.86 -4.74 4.73
CA ALA A 57 4.09 -5.39 5.18
C ALA A 57 5.22 -4.39 5.46
N GLU A 58 5.38 -3.38 4.59
CA GLU A 58 6.34 -2.28 4.84
C GLU A 58 6.01 -1.51 6.13
N PHE A 59 4.73 -1.23 6.39
CA PHE A 59 4.32 -0.50 7.59
C PHE A 59 4.49 -1.30 8.87
N GLU A 60 4.29 -2.61 8.84
CA GLU A 60 4.59 -3.49 9.97
C GLU A 60 6.10 -3.59 10.24
N ALA A 61 6.89 -3.80 9.19
CA ALA A 61 8.35 -3.85 9.31
C ALA A 61 8.92 -2.53 9.85
N ALA A 62 8.29 -1.40 9.51
CA ALA A 62 8.64 -0.08 10.02
C ALA A 62 8.04 0.24 11.41
N GLY A 63 7.22 -0.65 11.98
CA GLY A 63 6.58 -0.46 13.28
C GLY A 63 5.44 0.57 13.30
N TYR A 64 4.96 1.01 12.13
CA TYR A 64 3.79 1.88 12.01
C TYR A 64 2.47 1.12 12.21
N LEU A 65 2.46 -0.17 11.89
CA LEU A 65 1.41 -1.12 12.24
C LEU A 65 1.97 -2.10 13.25
N SER A 66 1.15 -2.47 14.23
CA SER A 66 1.50 -3.52 15.19
C SER A 66 0.39 -4.56 15.20
N ASP A 67 0.68 -5.75 14.67
CA ASP A 67 -0.17 -6.93 14.85
C ASP A 67 -0.14 -7.41 16.32
N ALA A 68 0.85 -6.97 17.12
CA ALA A 68 1.01 -7.40 18.50
C ALA A 68 0.08 -6.69 19.51
N ARG A 69 -0.83 -5.81 19.04
CA ARG A 69 -1.79 -5.08 19.90
C ARG A 69 -3.24 -5.56 19.78
N TYR A 70 -3.51 -6.62 19.01
CA TYR A 70 -4.82 -7.27 18.92
C TYR A 70 -4.72 -8.80 19.11
#